data_AF-A0A8S1RGH1-F1
#
_entry.id   AF-A0A8S1RGH1-F1
#
_cell.length_a   1.000
_cell.length_b   1.000
_cell.length_c   1.000
_cell.angle_alpha   90.00
_cell.angle_beta   90.00
_cell.angle_gamma   90.00
#
_symmetry.space_group_name_H-M   'P 1'
#
loop_
_entity.id
_entity.type
_entity.pdbx_description
1 polymer ?
#
loop_
_entity_poly.entity_id
_entity_poly.type
_entity_poly.pdbx_seq_one_letter_code
_entity_poly.pdbx_strand_id
1 'polypeptide(L)'
;MQVWEQGGGIAEIPKRQHDKTYVFEHQIRECKNYEEKYQLLKKIQSQRDLYSLQCDFTLKLGVAVAFNGCSKIYFPHNMDFRGRLYPIPPHLNHMGPDIGRGLLEFSEGKKLGKSGLRWLKIHLANKMGKDKLSMSDREAYVDQNIDQILKCAEDPIKHQDWAQLEDAWQSLAAMFDYVGAIKSNNAEEYISHLHVHQDGSCNGLQHYAALGRDVEGATQVNLANTSKPGDVYTHVAGMVERKVDNDAQDTSSKDHIIALKL
;
A
#
# COMPACT_ATOMS: atom_id res chain seq x y z
N MET A 1 2.79 -8.95 -15.99
CA MET A 1 3.80 -9.47 -16.94
C MET A 1 4.35 -8.39 -17.86
N GLN A 2 3.51 -7.69 -18.64
CA GLN A 2 3.95 -6.67 -19.61
C GLN A 2 4.89 -5.60 -19.03
N VAL A 3 4.58 -5.01 -17.86
CA VAL A 3 5.45 -4.03 -17.19
C VAL A 3 6.85 -4.58 -16.91
N TRP A 4 6.95 -5.84 -16.46
CA TRP A 4 8.23 -6.50 -16.20
C TRP A 4 9.02 -6.76 -17.49
N GLU A 5 8.33 -7.16 -18.54
CA GLU A 5 8.92 -7.42 -19.86
C GLU A 5 9.46 -6.12 -20.50
N GLN A 6 8.78 -5.00 -20.28
CA GLN A 6 9.17 -3.66 -20.75
C GLN A 6 10.29 -3.01 -19.91
N GLY A 7 10.79 -3.69 -18.87
CA GLY A 7 11.95 -3.23 -18.10
C GLY A 7 11.67 -2.92 -16.63
N GLY A 8 10.41 -3.00 -16.18
CA GLY A 8 10.01 -2.76 -14.79
C GLY A 8 10.19 -1.30 -14.34
N GLY A 9 10.32 -1.10 -13.03
CA GLY A 9 10.50 0.23 -12.42
C GLY A 9 9.21 1.02 -12.23
N ILE A 10 8.05 0.37 -12.26
CA ILE A 10 6.72 0.96 -12.12
C ILE A 10 6.01 0.25 -10.97
N ALA A 11 5.36 1.00 -10.07
CA ALA A 11 4.51 0.47 -8.99
C ALA A 11 5.15 -0.72 -8.26
N GLU A 12 6.26 -0.51 -7.54
CA GLU A 12 7.01 -1.57 -6.82
C GLU A 12 7.65 -2.68 -7.67
N ILE A 13 7.35 -2.82 -8.97
CA ILE A 13 8.06 -3.76 -9.83
C ILE A 13 9.51 -3.27 -9.99
N PRO A 14 10.52 -4.07 -9.59
CA PRO A 14 11.90 -3.65 -9.69
C PRO A 14 12.30 -3.41 -11.15
N LYS A 15 13.26 -2.51 -11.39
CA LYS A 15 13.85 -2.38 -12.72
C LYS A 15 14.54 -3.69 -13.08
N ARG A 16 14.29 -4.23 -14.27
CA ARG A 16 14.85 -5.50 -14.75
C ARG A 16 16.32 -5.37 -15.17
N GLN A 17 16.71 -4.21 -15.67
CA GLN A 17 18.09 -3.92 -16.08
C GLN A 17 18.74 -2.96 -15.10
N HIS A 18 20.05 -3.12 -14.91
CA HIS A 18 20.84 -2.12 -14.22
C HIS A 18 21.00 -0.88 -15.10
N ASP A 19 21.09 0.28 -14.45
CA ASP A 19 21.42 1.52 -15.13
C ASP A 19 22.86 1.46 -15.70
N LYS A 20 23.17 2.31 -16.68
CA LYS A 20 24.50 2.47 -17.28
C LYS A 20 25.58 2.83 -16.25
N THR A 21 25.17 3.23 -15.04
CA THR A 21 26.05 3.55 -13.92
C THR A 21 26.41 2.34 -13.04
N TYR A 22 26.39 1.12 -13.59
CA TYR A 22 26.76 -0.08 -12.83
C TYR A 22 28.20 0.04 -12.31
N VAL A 23 28.37 -0.05 -11.00
CA VAL A 23 29.65 -0.06 -10.31
C VAL A 23 30.12 -1.50 -10.10
N PHE A 24 31.37 -1.77 -10.44
CA PHE A 24 32.06 -3.02 -10.17
C PHE A 24 32.95 -2.90 -8.93
N GLU A 25 33.15 -4.00 -8.21
CA GLU A 25 33.94 -3.99 -6.96
C GLU A 25 35.40 -3.56 -7.15
N HIS A 26 35.99 -3.73 -8.35
CA HIS A 26 37.36 -3.27 -8.60
C HIS A 26 37.48 -1.74 -8.53
N GLN A 27 36.43 -0.99 -8.92
CA GLN A 27 36.44 0.48 -8.91
C GLN A 27 36.60 1.03 -7.49
N ILE A 28 36.13 0.30 -6.47
CA ILE A 28 36.33 0.64 -5.05
C ILE A 28 37.82 0.59 -4.66
N ARG A 29 38.57 -0.34 -5.25
CA ARG A 29 40.01 -0.53 -4.98
C ARG A 29 40.86 0.55 -5.67
N GLU A 30 40.33 1.14 -6.74
CA GLU A 30 40.97 2.19 -7.52
C GLU A 30 40.72 3.61 -6.99
N CYS A 31 39.75 3.77 -6.06
CA CYS A 31 39.44 5.05 -5.44
C CYS A 31 40.66 5.64 -4.71
N LYS A 32 40.91 6.93 -4.95
CA LYS A 32 42.04 7.66 -4.32
C LYS A 32 41.64 8.41 -3.07
N ASN A 33 40.35 8.67 -2.87
CA ASN A 33 39.85 9.40 -1.71
C ASN A 33 38.63 8.70 -1.07
N TYR A 34 38.36 9.04 0.19
CA TYR A 34 37.30 8.43 0.98
C TYR A 34 35.90 8.76 0.47
N GLU A 35 35.66 10.00 0.04
CA GLU A 35 34.34 10.46 -0.43
C GLU A 35 33.89 9.66 -1.66
N GLU A 36 34.77 9.55 -2.67
CA GLU A 36 34.53 8.76 -3.87
C GLU A 36 34.25 7.29 -3.53
N LYS A 37 35.07 6.70 -2.65
CA LYS A 37 34.87 5.32 -2.17
C LYS A 37 33.51 5.15 -1.50
N TYR A 38 33.11 6.09 -0.65
CA TYR A 38 31.83 6.07 0.05
C TYR A 38 30.63 6.16 -0.92
N GLN A 39 30.71 7.03 -1.93
CA GLN A 39 29.67 7.14 -2.96
C GLN A 39 29.55 5.86 -3.80
N LEU A 40 30.67 5.22 -4.14
CA LEU A 40 30.65 3.93 -4.85
C LEU A 40 30.11 2.79 -3.98
N LEU A 41 30.44 2.75 -2.68
CA LEU A 41 29.87 1.76 -1.75
C LEU A 41 28.35 1.87 -1.65
N LYS A 42 27.81 3.11 -1.59
CA LYS A 42 26.36 3.35 -1.64
C LYS A 42 25.73 2.78 -2.90
N LYS A 43 26.35 3.02 -4.07
CA LYS A 43 25.86 2.48 -5.35
C LYS A 43 25.88 0.94 -5.37
N ILE A 44 26.95 0.32 -4.86
CA ILE A 44 27.02 -1.15 -4.73
C ILE A 44 25.92 -1.69 -3.83
N GLN A 45 25.64 -1.03 -2.71
CA GLN A 45 24.53 -1.43 -1.85
C GLN A 45 23.20 -1.36 -2.61
N SER A 46 22.90 -0.25 -3.28
CA SER A 46 21.68 -0.11 -4.08
C SER A 46 21.57 -1.15 -5.22
N GLN A 47 22.68 -1.54 -5.84
CA GLN A 47 22.70 -2.61 -6.85
C GLN A 47 22.34 -3.98 -6.25
N ARG A 48 22.87 -4.30 -5.06
CA ARG A 48 22.58 -5.54 -4.34
C ARG A 48 21.13 -5.58 -3.86
N ASP A 49 20.60 -4.45 -3.39
CA ASP A 49 19.21 -4.31 -2.99
C ASP A 49 18.28 -4.52 -4.19
N LEU A 50 18.58 -3.88 -5.34
CA LEU A 50 17.82 -4.07 -6.57
C LEU A 50 17.84 -5.53 -7.04
N TYR A 51 19.00 -6.18 -7.03
CA TYR A 51 19.10 -7.59 -7.40
C TYR A 51 18.24 -8.48 -6.48
N SER A 52 18.26 -8.22 -5.18
CA SER A 52 17.42 -8.94 -4.22
C SER A 52 15.93 -8.76 -4.51
N LEU A 53 15.50 -7.52 -4.80
CA LEU A 53 14.12 -7.23 -5.21
C LEU A 53 13.73 -7.93 -6.51
N GLN A 54 14.62 -7.95 -7.51
CA GLN A 54 14.39 -8.68 -8.77
C GLN A 54 14.17 -10.17 -8.53
N CYS A 55 14.97 -10.79 -7.66
CA CYS A 55 14.82 -12.20 -7.30
C CYS A 55 13.48 -12.47 -6.60
N ASP A 56 13.13 -11.67 -5.59
CA ASP A 56 11.84 -11.81 -4.89
C ASP A 56 10.64 -11.66 -5.84
N PHE A 57 10.67 -10.62 -6.68
CA PHE A 57 9.62 -10.38 -7.66
C PHE A 57 9.52 -11.51 -8.68
N THR A 58 10.65 -12.02 -9.18
CA THR A 58 10.67 -13.12 -10.16
C THR A 58 10.10 -14.41 -9.58
N LEU A 59 10.43 -14.74 -8.32
CA LEU A 59 9.86 -15.90 -7.62
C LEU A 59 8.34 -15.74 -7.44
N LYS A 60 7.90 -14.57 -6.98
CA LYS A 60 6.47 -14.25 -6.81
C LYS A 60 5.70 -14.36 -8.12
N LEU A 61 6.21 -13.75 -9.20
CA LEU A 61 5.61 -13.81 -10.52
C LEU A 61 5.61 -15.24 -11.08
N GLY A 62 6.70 -16.00 -10.87
CA GLY A 62 6.79 -17.39 -11.29
C GLY A 62 5.72 -18.27 -10.63
N VAL A 63 5.49 -18.10 -9.33
CA VAL A 63 4.40 -18.77 -8.62
C VAL A 63 3.04 -18.36 -9.17
N ALA A 64 2.79 -17.05 -9.36
CA ALA A 64 1.52 -16.57 -9.92
C ALA A 64 1.24 -17.17 -11.30
N VAL A 65 2.23 -17.20 -12.18
CA VAL A 65 2.12 -17.80 -13.53
C VAL A 65 1.85 -19.30 -13.45
N ALA A 66 2.53 -20.03 -12.56
CA ALA A 66 2.33 -21.47 -12.40
C ALA A 66 0.90 -21.82 -11.94
N PHE A 67 0.27 -20.95 -11.15
CA PHE A 67 -1.10 -21.15 -10.66
C PHE A 67 -2.18 -20.49 -11.53
N ASN A 68 -1.82 -19.77 -12.60
CA ASN A 68 -2.79 -19.05 -13.45
C ASN A 68 -3.84 -19.97 -14.11
N GLY A 69 -3.51 -21.24 -14.33
CA GLY A 69 -4.46 -22.24 -14.85
C GLY A 69 -5.30 -22.97 -13.79
N CYS A 70 -5.06 -22.71 -12.50
CA CYS A 70 -5.81 -23.33 -11.41
C CYS A 70 -7.09 -22.54 -11.14
N SER A 71 -8.22 -23.22 -11.01
CA SER A 71 -9.51 -22.57 -10.71
C SER A 71 -9.59 -22.02 -9.29
N LYS A 72 -8.78 -22.55 -8.37
CA LYS A 72 -8.70 -22.11 -6.97
C LYS A 72 -7.39 -22.54 -6.34
N ILE A 73 -6.92 -21.73 -5.40
CA ILE A 73 -5.76 -22.01 -4.55
C ILE A 73 -6.13 -21.79 -3.09
N TYR A 74 -5.45 -22.48 -2.19
CA TYR A 74 -5.67 -22.35 -0.74
C TYR A 74 -4.37 -22.00 -0.05
N PHE A 75 -4.46 -21.15 0.98
CA PHE A 75 -3.33 -20.76 1.80
C PHE A 75 -3.46 -21.44 3.17
N PRO A 76 -2.77 -22.56 3.44
CA PRO A 76 -2.71 -23.09 4.79
C PRO A 76 -1.96 -22.09 5.68
N HIS A 77 -2.41 -21.93 6.92
CA HIS A 77 -1.84 -20.96 7.87
C HIS A 77 -1.13 -21.67 9.01
N ASN A 78 -0.06 -21.03 9.50
CA ASN A 78 0.62 -21.36 10.74
C ASN A 78 0.46 -20.21 11.76
N MET A 79 0.77 -20.45 13.03
CA MET A 79 0.58 -19.51 14.12
C MET A 79 1.91 -19.19 14.82
N ASP A 80 2.16 -17.92 15.13
CA ASP A 80 3.31 -17.52 15.97
C ASP A 80 3.05 -17.74 17.46
N PHE A 81 4.07 -17.52 18.31
CA PHE A 81 3.97 -17.72 19.76
C PHE A 81 2.94 -16.80 20.47
N ARG A 82 2.45 -15.76 19.79
CA ARG A 82 1.46 -14.79 20.30
C ARG A 82 0.05 -15.09 19.78
N GLY A 83 -0.09 -16.06 18.88
CA GLY A 83 -1.37 -16.44 18.29
C GLY A 83 -1.67 -15.82 16.92
N ARG A 84 -0.75 -15.05 16.31
CA ARG A 84 -0.98 -14.45 14.99
C ARG A 84 -0.85 -15.48 13.88
N LEU A 85 -1.78 -15.47 12.94
CA LEU A 85 -1.81 -16.39 11.80
C LEU A 85 -1.01 -15.83 10.62
N TYR A 86 -0.28 -16.71 9.94
CA TYR A 86 0.55 -16.41 8.77
C TYR A 86 0.39 -17.51 7.71
N PRO A 87 0.23 -17.17 6.42
CA PRO A 87 0.30 -18.14 5.34
C PRO A 87 1.62 -18.89 5.36
N ILE A 88 1.56 -20.22 5.18
CA ILE A 88 2.75 -21.06 5.06
C ILE A 88 3.51 -20.79 3.74
N PRO A 89 2.84 -20.62 2.57
CA PRO A 89 3.55 -20.32 1.32
C PRO A 89 4.21 -18.92 1.37
N PRO A 90 5.54 -18.81 1.21
CA PRO A 90 6.25 -17.56 1.50
C PRO A 90 6.26 -16.55 0.34
N HIS A 91 6.26 -17.02 -0.92
CA HIS A 91 6.57 -16.15 -2.06
C HIS A 91 5.37 -15.38 -2.62
N LEU A 92 4.19 -15.99 -2.64
CA LEU A 92 2.93 -15.37 -3.06
C LEU A 92 1.87 -15.72 -2.03
N ASN A 93 1.32 -14.71 -1.36
CA ASN A 93 0.20 -14.80 -0.44
C ASN A 93 -0.41 -13.41 -0.22
N HIS A 94 -1.60 -13.37 0.40
CA HIS A 94 -2.38 -12.14 0.63
C HIS A 94 -1.85 -11.26 1.77
N MET A 95 -0.83 -11.69 2.51
CA MET A 95 -0.13 -10.86 3.52
C MET A 95 1.13 -10.17 2.97
N GLY A 96 1.45 -10.40 1.68
CA GLY A 96 2.59 -9.81 1.01
C GLY A 96 2.42 -8.32 0.66
N PRO A 97 3.36 -7.78 -0.13
CA PRO A 97 3.29 -6.39 -0.61
C PRO A 97 2.08 -6.15 -1.52
N ASP A 98 1.83 -4.89 -1.88
CA ASP A 98 0.68 -4.47 -2.71
C ASP A 98 0.51 -5.33 -3.96
N ILE A 99 1.60 -5.61 -4.69
CA ILE A 99 1.55 -6.47 -5.89
C ILE A 99 1.05 -7.89 -5.59
N GLY A 100 1.38 -8.47 -4.43
CA GLY A 100 0.90 -9.80 -4.05
C GLY A 100 -0.60 -9.80 -3.77
N ARG A 101 -1.11 -8.72 -3.14
CA ARG A 101 -2.53 -8.53 -2.86
C ARG A 101 -3.32 -8.21 -4.12
N GLY A 102 -2.80 -7.35 -4.99
CA GLY A 102 -3.45 -7.00 -6.27
C GLY A 102 -3.50 -8.14 -7.29
N LEU A 103 -2.68 -9.18 -7.14
CA LEU A 103 -2.72 -10.40 -7.97
C LEU A 103 -3.76 -11.43 -7.50
N LEU A 104 -4.29 -11.31 -6.28
CA LEU A 104 -5.13 -12.33 -5.67
C LEU A 104 -6.57 -11.85 -5.51
N GLU A 105 -7.52 -12.72 -5.86
CA GLU A 105 -8.95 -12.52 -5.66
C GLU A 105 -9.58 -13.77 -5.06
N PHE A 106 -10.82 -13.68 -4.57
CA PHE A 106 -11.54 -14.86 -4.10
C PHE A 106 -11.93 -15.74 -5.29
N SER A 107 -11.70 -17.05 -5.20
CA SER A 107 -12.16 -17.98 -6.24
C SER A 107 -13.68 -18.06 -6.35
N GLU A 108 -14.38 -17.83 -5.23
CA GLU A 108 -15.83 -17.81 -5.14
C GLU A 108 -16.31 -16.35 -5.07
N GLY A 109 -16.80 -15.83 -6.18
CA GLY A 109 -17.36 -14.49 -6.25
C GLY A 109 -18.74 -14.40 -5.60
N LYS A 110 -19.14 -13.17 -5.25
CA LYS A 110 -20.47 -12.87 -4.70
C LYS A 110 -21.13 -11.72 -5.44
N LYS A 111 -22.46 -11.80 -5.56
CA LYS A 111 -23.26 -10.68 -6.04
C LYS A 111 -23.05 -9.48 -5.13
N LEU A 112 -22.85 -8.30 -5.71
CA LEU A 112 -22.67 -7.05 -4.94
C LEU A 112 -23.89 -6.74 -4.06
N GLY A 113 -25.10 -6.99 -4.58
CA GLY A 113 -26.35 -6.58 -3.93
C GLY A 113 -26.45 -5.07 -3.73
N LYS A 114 -27.42 -4.65 -2.91
CA LYS A 114 -27.79 -3.24 -2.71
C LYS A 114 -26.66 -2.33 -2.24
N SER A 115 -25.72 -2.85 -1.45
CA SER A 115 -24.62 -2.06 -0.86
C SER A 115 -23.24 -2.37 -1.43
N GLY A 116 -23.09 -3.43 -2.24
CA GLY A 116 -21.78 -3.88 -2.69
C GLY A 116 -21.07 -2.86 -3.56
N LEU A 117 -21.79 -2.19 -4.47
CA LEU A 117 -21.19 -1.15 -5.32
C LEU A 117 -20.64 0.01 -4.47
N ARG A 118 -21.39 0.42 -3.43
CA ARG A 118 -20.93 1.45 -2.49
C ARG A 118 -19.64 1.04 -1.77
N TRP A 119 -19.58 -0.19 -1.28
CA TRP A 119 -18.38 -0.72 -0.61
C TRP A 119 -17.20 -0.88 -1.56
N LEU A 120 -17.45 -1.22 -2.83
CA LEU A 120 -16.43 -1.28 -3.87
C LEU A 120 -15.84 0.10 -4.16
N LYS A 121 -16.67 1.15 -4.25
CA LYS A 121 -16.20 2.54 -4.35
C LYS A 121 -15.38 2.96 -3.13
N ILE A 122 -15.86 2.67 -1.92
CA ILE A 122 -15.11 2.98 -0.69
C ILE A 122 -13.76 2.26 -0.67
N HIS A 123 -13.73 0.99 -1.07
CA HIS A 123 -12.50 0.21 -1.16
C HIS A 123 -11.53 0.82 -2.17
N LEU A 124 -12.00 1.15 -3.38
CA LEU A 124 -11.19 1.79 -4.41
C LEU A 124 -10.61 3.12 -3.90
N ALA A 125 -11.43 3.98 -3.29
CA ALA A 125 -10.95 5.22 -2.69
C ALA A 125 -9.87 5.01 -1.62
N ASN A 126 -10.02 3.97 -0.78
CA ASN A 126 -8.99 3.62 0.21
C ASN A 126 -7.67 3.25 -0.45
N LYS A 127 -7.69 2.39 -1.47
CA LYS A 127 -6.47 1.97 -2.20
C LYS A 127 -5.83 3.15 -2.96
N MET A 128 -6.64 4.12 -3.39
CA MET A 128 -6.20 5.39 -3.97
C MET A 128 -5.66 6.40 -2.93
N GLY A 129 -5.54 6.02 -1.65
CA GLY A 129 -4.99 6.86 -0.58
C GLY A 129 -5.96 7.92 -0.02
N LYS A 130 -7.27 7.65 -0.08
CA LYS A 130 -8.33 8.54 0.45
C LYS A 130 -9.05 7.96 1.68
N ASP A 131 -8.34 7.12 2.43
CA ASP A 131 -8.82 6.46 3.64
C ASP A 131 -9.05 7.39 4.85
N LYS A 132 -8.59 8.65 4.78
CA LYS A 132 -8.86 9.69 5.79
C LYS A 132 -10.19 10.42 5.59
N LEU A 133 -10.82 10.25 4.43
CA LEU A 133 -12.13 10.86 4.14
C LEU A 133 -13.27 10.12 4.86
N SER A 134 -14.44 10.76 4.99
CA SER A 134 -15.65 10.06 5.43
C SER A 134 -16.07 9.00 4.39
N MET A 135 -16.89 8.02 4.79
CA MET A 135 -17.32 6.96 3.86
C MET A 135 -18.09 7.52 2.65
N SER A 136 -18.89 8.58 2.85
CA SER A 136 -19.61 9.25 1.76
C SER A 136 -18.69 10.07 0.86
N ASP A 137 -17.67 10.72 1.43
CA ASP A 137 -16.70 11.48 0.63
C ASP A 137 -15.80 10.55 -0.20
N ARG A 138 -15.50 9.34 0.30
CA ARG A 138 -14.80 8.29 -0.47
C ARG A 138 -15.60 7.85 -1.68
N GLU A 139 -16.91 7.64 -1.50
CA GLU A 139 -17.81 7.31 -2.59
C GLU A 139 -17.85 8.43 -3.64
N ALA A 140 -18.04 9.68 -3.20
CA ALA A 140 -18.04 10.84 -4.07
C ALA A 140 -16.71 11.04 -4.80
N TYR A 141 -15.58 10.73 -4.16
CA TYR A 141 -14.26 10.80 -4.78
C TYR A 141 -14.15 9.85 -5.98
N VAL A 142 -14.66 8.61 -5.87
CA VAL A 142 -14.67 7.67 -7.01
C VAL A 142 -15.55 8.20 -8.14
N ASP A 143 -16.71 8.75 -7.81
CA ASP A 143 -17.64 9.31 -8.82
C ASP A 143 -17.02 10.50 -9.57
N GLN A 144 -16.28 11.36 -8.87
CA GLN A 144 -15.58 12.50 -9.46
C GLN A 144 -14.39 12.10 -10.34
N ASN A 145 -13.79 10.93 -10.11
CA ASN A 145 -12.61 10.43 -10.84
C ASN A 145 -12.94 9.31 -11.83
N ILE A 146 -14.23 9.13 -12.19
CA ILE A 146 -14.69 8.03 -13.03
C ILE A 146 -13.99 7.99 -14.40
N ASP A 147 -13.71 9.13 -15.02
CA ASP A 147 -13.05 9.19 -16.33
C ASP A 147 -11.61 8.66 -16.29
N GLN A 148 -10.87 8.97 -15.22
CA GLN A 148 -9.52 8.44 -15.01
C GLN A 148 -9.57 6.94 -14.78
N ILE A 149 -10.51 6.48 -13.94
CA ILE A 149 -10.70 5.07 -13.62
C ILE A 149 -11.03 4.26 -14.89
N LEU A 150 -11.95 4.77 -15.72
CA LEU A 150 -12.32 4.13 -16.98
C LEU A 150 -11.13 4.00 -17.94
N LYS A 151 -10.32 5.06 -18.09
CA LYS A 151 -9.12 5.05 -18.94
C LYS A 151 -8.06 4.07 -18.44
N CYS A 152 -7.80 4.06 -17.14
CA CYS A 152 -6.85 3.12 -16.53
C CYS A 152 -7.32 1.67 -16.66
N ALA A 153 -8.61 1.40 -16.48
CA ALA A 153 -9.17 0.06 -16.63
C ALA A 153 -9.24 -0.41 -18.09
N GLU A 154 -9.35 0.50 -19.06
CA GLU A 154 -9.37 0.17 -20.49
C GLU A 154 -7.97 -0.16 -21.04
N ASP A 155 -6.96 0.66 -20.71
CA ASP A 155 -5.58 0.43 -21.12
C ASP A 155 -4.61 0.89 -20.01
N PRO A 156 -4.29 0.01 -19.03
CA PRO A 156 -3.45 0.36 -17.89
C PRO A 156 -1.98 0.56 -18.26
N ILE A 157 -1.54 0.12 -19.44
CA ILE A 157 -0.16 0.30 -19.90
C ILE A 157 0.01 1.69 -20.50
N LYS A 158 -0.99 2.16 -21.26
CA LYS A 158 -1.01 3.51 -21.83
C LYS A 158 -1.37 4.57 -20.79
N HIS A 159 -2.29 4.26 -19.89
CA HIS A 159 -2.77 5.16 -18.83
C HIS A 159 -2.25 4.70 -17.47
N GLN A 160 -1.05 5.16 -17.11
CA GLN A 160 -0.31 4.69 -15.92
C GLN A 160 -0.55 5.54 -14.66
N ASP A 161 -1.60 6.36 -14.62
CA ASP A 161 -1.89 7.22 -13.45
C ASP A 161 -2.10 6.40 -12.18
N TRP A 162 -2.59 5.16 -12.32
CA TRP A 162 -2.74 4.21 -11.22
C TRP A 162 -1.40 3.84 -10.56
N ALA A 163 -0.28 3.93 -11.27
CA ALA A 163 1.04 3.53 -10.77
C ALA A 163 1.63 4.51 -9.74
N GLN A 164 1.05 5.70 -9.60
CA GLN A 164 1.45 6.72 -8.62
C GLN A 164 0.54 6.71 -7.37
N LEU A 165 -0.45 5.82 -7.32
CA LEU A 165 -1.33 5.67 -6.16
C LEU A 165 -0.62 4.94 -5.03
N GLU A 166 -1.12 5.11 -3.80
CA GLU A 166 -0.54 4.52 -2.59
C GLU A 166 -0.48 2.99 -2.65
N ASP A 167 -1.62 2.33 -2.93
CA ASP A 167 -1.69 0.89 -3.23
C ASP A 167 -1.97 0.70 -4.72
N ALA A 168 -0.97 0.88 -5.58
CA ALA A 168 -1.11 0.93 -7.03
C ALA A 168 -1.80 -0.30 -7.67
N TRP A 169 -1.36 -1.51 -7.34
CA TRP A 169 -1.88 -2.75 -7.92
C TRP A 169 -3.26 -3.12 -7.37
N GLN A 170 -3.49 -2.97 -6.06
CA GLN A 170 -4.83 -3.14 -5.51
C GLN A 170 -5.81 -2.09 -6.07
N SER A 171 -5.35 -0.85 -6.29
CA SER A 171 -6.17 0.18 -6.94
C SER A 171 -6.55 -0.26 -8.35
N LEU A 172 -5.59 -0.73 -9.16
CA LEU A 172 -5.86 -1.20 -10.52
C LEU A 172 -6.83 -2.39 -10.54
N ALA A 173 -6.65 -3.37 -9.64
CA ALA A 173 -7.56 -4.49 -9.49
C ALA A 173 -8.99 -4.01 -9.13
N ALA A 174 -9.10 -3.06 -8.20
CA ALA A 174 -10.38 -2.46 -7.83
C ALA A 174 -11.02 -1.62 -8.94
N MET A 175 -10.22 -0.96 -9.79
CA MET A 175 -10.70 -0.25 -10.97
C MET A 175 -11.32 -1.23 -11.99
N PHE A 176 -10.70 -2.38 -12.24
CA PHE A 176 -11.26 -3.40 -13.13
C PHE A 176 -12.61 -3.92 -12.63
N ASP A 177 -12.69 -4.30 -11.36
CA ASP A 177 -13.92 -4.83 -10.76
C ASP A 177 -15.04 -3.77 -10.73
N TYR A 178 -14.70 -2.52 -10.38
CA TYR A 178 -15.64 -1.39 -10.41
C TYR A 178 -16.18 -1.10 -11.80
N VAL A 179 -15.29 -1.03 -12.81
CA VAL A 179 -15.68 -0.79 -14.21
C VAL A 179 -16.54 -1.94 -14.74
N GLY A 180 -16.22 -3.19 -14.38
CA GLY A 180 -17.05 -4.35 -14.68
C GLY A 180 -18.46 -4.23 -14.09
N ALA A 181 -18.56 -3.81 -12.83
CA ALA A 181 -19.85 -3.63 -12.15
C ALA A 181 -20.72 -2.54 -12.80
N ILE A 182 -20.16 -1.36 -13.09
CA ILE A 182 -20.94 -0.25 -13.67
C ILE A 182 -21.29 -0.43 -15.15
N LYS A 183 -20.52 -1.25 -15.88
CA LYS A 183 -20.82 -1.62 -17.28
C LYS A 183 -21.78 -2.82 -17.37
N SER A 184 -22.05 -3.50 -16.27
CA SER A 184 -23.03 -4.58 -16.24
C SER A 184 -24.47 -4.05 -16.37
N ASN A 185 -25.40 -4.89 -16.82
CA ASN A 185 -26.82 -4.50 -16.92
C ASN A 185 -27.44 -4.13 -15.56
N ASN A 186 -26.96 -4.78 -14.49
CA ASN A 186 -27.39 -4.51 -13.13
C ASN A 186 -26.21 -4.74 -12.17
N ALA A 187 -25.69 -3.64 -11.62
CA ALA A 187 -24.57 -3.68 -10.69
C ALA A 187 -24.85 -4.52 -9.43
N GLU A 188 -26.09 -4.60 -8.94
CA GLU A 188 -26.41 -5.44 -7.77
C GLU A 188 -26.26 -6.94 -8.06
N GLU A 189 -26.42 -7.35 -9.31
CA GLU A 189 -26.31 -8.74 -9.75
C GLU A 189 -24.90 -9.10 -10.26
N TYR A 190 -24.02 -8.10 -10.40
CA TYR A 190 -22.63 -8.31 -10.77
C TYR A 190 -21.91 -9.16 -9.72
N ILE A 191 -21.23 -10.21 -10.18
CA ILE A 191 -20.46 -11.11 -9.33
C ILE A 191 -19.04 -10.56 -9.23
N SER A 192 -18.72 -9.99 -8.07
CA SER A 192 -17.38 -9.52 -7.74
C SER A 192 -16.59 -10.62 -7.03
N HIS A 193 -15.32 -10.74 -7.38
CA HIS A 193 -14.34 -11.62 -6.74
C HIS A 193 -13.36 -10.84 -5.85
N LEU A 194 -13.41 -9.50 -5.90
CA LEU A 194 -12.47 -8.64 -5.21
C LEU A 194 -12.69 -8.70 -3.69
N HIS A 195 -11.58 -8.74 -2.96
CA HIS A 195 -11.59 -8.71 -1.51
C HIS A 195 -11.65 -7.26 -1.00
N VAL A 196 -12.71 -6.92 -0.26
CA VAL A 196 -12.85 -5.58 0.35
C VAL A 196 -12.23 -5.56 1.74
N HIS A 197 -11.12 -4.85 1.88
CA HIS A 197 -10.43 -4.66 3.16
C HIS A 197 -11.20 -3.73 4.12
N GLN A 198 -11.28 -4.15 5.39
CA GLN A 198 -11.65 -3.32 6.55
C GLN A 198 -10.55 -3.48 7.59
N ASP A 199 -9.91 -2.38 7.96
CA ASP A 199 -8.81 -2.38 8.92
C ASP A 199 -9.10 -1.43 10.08
N GLY A 200 -8.62 -1.77 11.28
CA GLY A 200 -8.77 -0.92 12.46
C GLY A 200 -7.57 -0.02 12.63
N SER A 201 -7.81 1.29 12.62
CA SER A 201 -6.79 2.32 12.82
C SER A 201 -6.06 2.13 14.15
N CYS A 202 -4.82 1.64 14.08
CA CYS A 202 -3.99 1.34 15.25
C CYS A 202 -4.65 0.38 16.26
N ASN A 203 -4.94 -0.85 15.81
CA ASN A 203 -5.53 -1.93 16.64
C ASN A 203 -4.93 -2.07 18.06
N GLY A 204 -3.61 -1.89 18.20
CA GLY A 204 -2.96 -1.94 19.52
C GLY A 204 -3.46 -0.86 20.48
N LEU A 205 -3.58 0.39 20.02
CA LEU A 205 -4.12 1.49 20.82
C LEU A 205 -5.63 1.37 21.02
N GLN A 206 -6.36 0.79 20.06
CA GLN A 206 -7.77 0.44 20.27
C GLN A 206 -7.92 -0.49 21.49
N HIS A 207 -7.09 -1.53 21.58
CA HIS A 207 -7.10 -2.41 22.76
C HIS A 207 -6.72 -1.68 24.05
N TYR A 208 -5.68 -0.82 24.04
CA TYR A 208 -5.31 -0.04 25.22
C TYR A 208 -6.42 0.91 25.69
N ALA A 209 -7.02 1.66 24.76
CA ALA A 209 -8.11 2.58 25.08
C ALA A 209 -9.33 1.83 25.64
N ALA A 210 -9.66 0.66 25.09
CA ALA A 210 -10.72 -0.18 25.61
C ALA A 210 -10.43 -0.74 27.01
N LEU A 211 -9.20 -1.22 27.25
CA LEU A 211 -8.77 -1.75 28.55
C LEU A 211 -8.73 -0.65 29.63
N GLY A 212 -8.19 0.51 29.29
CA GLY A 212 -8.08 1.66 30.19
C GLY A 212 -9.34 2.49 30.32
N ARG A 213 -10.34 2.27 29.46
CA ARG A 213 -11.53 3.13 29.29
C ARG A 213 -11.17 4.60 29.05
N ASP A 214 -10.09 4.83 28.30
CA ASP A 214 -9.62 6.16 27.94
C ASP A 214 -10.50 6.76 26.84
N VAL A 215 -11.31 7.75 27.19
CA VAL A 215 -12.26 8.40 26.29
C VAL A 215 -11.55 9.24 25.23
N GLU A 216 -10.46 9.92 25.59
CA GLU A 216 -9.71 10.76 24.66
C GLU A 216 -9.00 9.86 23.63
N GLY A 217 -8.30 8.83 24.11
CA GLY A 217 -7.69 7.80 23.27
C GLY A 217 -8.71 7.11 22.37
N ALA A 218 -9.84 6.66 22.93
CA ALA A 218 -10.92 6.00 22.18
C ALA A 218 -11.47 6.84 21.02
N THR A 219 -11.47 8.17 21.16
CA THR A 219 -11.87 9.09 20.10
C THR A 219 -10.86 9.13 18.96
N GLN A 220 -9.56 9.13 19.27
CA GLN A 220 -8.49 9.16 18.24
C GLN A 220 -8.34 7.84 17.49
N VAL A 221 -8.75 6.72 18.08
CA VAL A 221 -8.62 5.37 17.50
C VAL A 221 -9.94 4.77 17.05
N ASN A 222 -10.97 5.60 16.85
CA ASN A 222 -12.25 5.20 16.24
C ASN A 222 -13.09 4.19 17.05
N LEU A 223 -12.96 4.19 18.38
CA LEU A 223 -13.87 3.45 19.27
C LEU A 223 -15.08 4.29 19.70
N ALA A 224 -14.90 5.61 19.80
CA ALA A 224 -16.01 6.53 20.03
C ALA A 224 -16.75 6.83 18.71
N ASN A 225 -18.05 7.08 18.78
CA ASN A 225 -18.86 7.43 17.61
C ASN A 225 -18.61 8.90 17.21
N THR A 226 -17.89 9.10 16.11
CA THR A 226 -17.56 10.43 15.56
C THR A 226 -18.00 10.55 14.10
N SER A 227 -18.21 11.77 13.62
CA SER A 227 -18.64 12.02 12.23
C SER A 227 -17.53 11.85 11.19
N LYS A 228 -16.26 11.88 11.63
CA LYS A 228 -15.06 11.66 10.81
C LYS A 228 -14.14 10.68 11.52
N PRO A 229 -13.37 9.87 10.77
CA PRO A 229 -12.39 9.00 11.37
C PRO A 229 -11.32 9.82 12.10
N GLY A 230 -11.04 9.46 13.36
CA GLY A 230 -9.88 9.92 14.11
C GLY A 230 -8.59 9.41 13.48
N ASP A 231 -7.54 10.22 13.59
CA ASP A 231 -6.21 9.94 13.10
C ASP A 231 -5.20 10.25 14.22
N VAL A 232 -4.91 9.23 15.02
CA VAL A 232 -3.98 9.32 16.15
C VAL A 232 -2.59 9.81 15.71
N TYR A 233 -2.15 9.50 14.48
CA TYR A 233 -0.85 9.93 13.98
C TYR A 233 -0.83 11.43 13.77
N THR A 234 -1.84 11.98 13.07
CA THR A 234 -1.96 13.42 12.86
C THR A 234 -2.16 14.16 14.19
N HIS A 235 -2.94 13.58 15.10
CA HIS A 235 -3.15 14.16 16.44
C HIS A 235 -1.84 14.27 17.24
N VAL A 236 -1.05 13.20 17.30
CA VAL A 236 0.24 13.18 18.00
C VAL A 236 1.25 14.09 17.28
N ALA A 237 1.29 14.10 15.95
CA ALA A 237 2.16 14.98 15.18
C ALA A 237 1.90 16.46 15.54
N GLY A 238 0.64 16.90 15.55
CA GLY A 238 0.29 18.27 15.95
C GLY A 238 0.55 18.60 17.43
N MET A 239 0.63 17.60 18.31
CA MET A 239 1.12 17.81 19.68
C MET A 239 2.63 18.03 19.72
N VAL A 240 3.39 17.28 18.91
CA VAL A 240 4.84 17.41 18.82
C VAL A 240 5.23 18.73 18.16
N GLU A 241 4.57 19.12 17.06
CA GLU A 241 4.78 20.41 16.38
C GLU A 241 4.66 21.58 17.37
N ARG A 242 3.58 21.62 18.17
CA ARG A 242 3.41 22.67 19.18
C ARG A 242 4.53 22.70 20.23
N LYS A 243 5.10 21.54 20.60
CA LYS A 243 6.24 21.50 21.52
C LYS A 243 7.49 22.06 20.86
N VAL A 244 7.76 21.66 19.61
CA VAL A 244 8.87 22.19 18.81
C VAL A 244 8.75 23.71 18.66
N ASP A 245 7.55 24.22 18.35
CA ASP A 245 7.31 25.66 18.23
C ASP A 245 7.59 26.41 19.55
N ASN A 246 7.17 25.85 20.68
CA ASN A 246 7.41 26.45 21.99
C ASN A 246 8.91 26.47 22.32
N ASP A 247 9.63 25.38 22.07
CA ASP A 247 11.08 25.31 22.28
C ASP A 247 11.86 26.24 21.32
N ALA A 248 11.37 26.40 20.08
CA ALA A 248 11.93 27.35 19.12
C ALA A 248 11.72 28.81 19.56
N GLN A 249 10.65 29.12 20.29
CA GLN A 249 10.38 30.47 20.80
C GLN A 249 11.07 30.77 22.15
N ASP A 250 11.28 29.75 22.98
CA ASP A 250 11.95 29.88 24.27
C ASP A 250 13.47 29.73 24.13
N THR A 251 14.18 30.85 24.10
CA THR A 251 15.66 30.88 24.03
C THR A 251 16.35 30.27 25.25
N SER A 252 15.62 30.06 26.36
CA SER A 252 16.12 29.38 27.55
C SER A 252 15.89 27.86 27.51
N SER A 253 15.11 27.36 26.56
CA SER A 253 14.90 25.93 26.37
C SER A 253 16.20 25.23 26.01
N LYS A 254 16.44 24.05 26.60
CA LYS A 254 17.59 23.21 26.28
C LYS A 254 17.56 22.68 24.85
N ASP A 255 16.36 22.61 24.27
CA ASP A 255 16.11 22.04 22.95
C ASP A 255 16.00 23.12 21.85
N HIS A 256 16.13 24.40 22.20
CA HIS A 256 15.98 25.56 21.30
C HIS A 256 16.75 25.43 19.98
N ILE A 257 18.04 25.05 20.03
CA ILE A 257 18.90 24.93 18.84
C ILE A 257 18.43 23.79 17.92
N ILE A 258 17.86 22.72 18.49
CA ILE A 258 17.35 21.59 17.71
C ILE A 258 15.98 21.97 17.12
N ALA A 259 15.12 22.60 17.91
CA ALA A 259 13.80 23.05 17.50
C ALA A 259 13.86 24.01 16.30
N LEU A 260 14.83 24.93 16.25
CA LEU A 260 15.04 25.84 15.11
C LEU A 260 15.46 25.15 13.79
N LYS A 261 15.85 23.86 13.84
CA LYS A 261 16.29 23.10 12.65
C LYS A 261 15.20 22.16 12.11
N LEU A 262 14.13 21.96 12.86
CA LEU A 262 12.98 21.15 12.50
C LEU A 262 11.91 22.04 11.88
#